data_AF-A0A1I1UZ82-F1
#
_entry.id   AF-A0A1I1UZ82-F1
#
_cell.length_a   1.000
_cell.length_b   1.000
_cell.length_c   1.000
_cell.angle_alpha   90.00
_cell.angle_beta   90.00
_cell.angle_gamma   90.00
#
_symmetry.space_group_name_H-M   'P 1'
#
loop_
_entity.id
_entity.type
_entity.pdbx_description
1 polymer ?
#
loop_
_entity_poly.entity_id
_entity_poly.type
_entity_poly.pdbx_seq_one_letter_code
_entity_poly.pdbx_strand_id
1 'polypeptide(L)'
;MDRPMYARALERVTGRPIEALGFASPVPMARVSGDGHGGHDVAPSADGVPAAGGRPGTAAAAGRGSFSGVWLSRYEYYSSSRENTRTGLHYVVILQHGGRLTVRSLPGSSGSPLSMDLEADGNVLTGTWSEQTAPDGYYQGARYHGAVQLLVEPTGRRMAGKWVGIGKDFDVNTGPWEPVFRDASTAKATLDAYNRPPEEQPEQAGGAAAVNGAGRGCRPCRWRGGCRRGGRRR
;
A
#
# COMPACT_ATOMS: atom_id res chain seq x y z
N MET A 1 -10.16 21.29 10.34
CA MET A 1 -11.43 21.97 10.71
C MET A 1 -12.50 21.28 9.87
N ASP A 2 -13.50 20.55 10.37
CA ASP A 2 -14.44 20.77 11.48
C ASP A 2 -14.69 19.54 12.35
N ARG A 3 -14.16 19.55 13.58
CA ARG A 3 -14.47 18.57 14.65
C ARG A 3 -15.53 19.00 15.69
N PRO A 4 -16.04 20.26 15.79
CA PRO A 4 -16.96 20.61 16.87
C PRO A 4 -18.47 20.39 16.57
N MET A 5 -18.87 20.21 15.30
CA MET A 5 -20.30 20.05 14.93
C MET A 5 -20.87 18.67 15.29
N TYR A 6 -20.07 17.60 15.11
CA TYR A 6 -20.51 16.22 15.37
C TYR A 6 -20.69 15.91 16.85
N ALA A 7 -19.85 16.50 17.72
CA ALA A 7 -19.95 16.32 19.17
C ALA A 7 -21.27 16.88 19.73
N ARG A 8 -21.67 18.09 19.30
CA ARG A 8 -22.94 18.70 19.74
C ARG A 8 -24.18 17.98 19.21
N ALA A 9 -24.06 17.29 18.07
CA ALA A 9 -25.16 16.49 17.52
C ALA A 9 -25.42 15.22 18.37
N LEU A 10 -24.36 14.56 18.85
CA LEU A 10 -24.46 13.38 19.71
C LEU A 10 -25.02 13.71 21.09
N GLU A 11 -24.65 14.86 21.67
CA GLU A 11 -25.20 15.33 22.94
C GLU A 11 -26.71 15.61 22.85
N ARG A 12 -27.18 16.19 21.73
CA ARG A 12 -28.62 16.45 21.51
C ARG A 12 -29.46 15.17 21.36
N VAL A 13 -28.90 14.13 20.72
CA VAL A 13 -29.63 12.89 20.45
C VAL A 13 -29.64 11.97 21.67
N THR A 14 -28.56 11.96 22.45
CA THR A 14 -28.40 11.04 23.59
C THR A 14 -28.74 11.66 24.93
N GLY A 15 -28.86 13.00 25.01
CA GLY A 15 -29.14 13.73 26.25
C GLY A 15 -28.03 13.61 27.31
N ARG A 16 -26.85 13.12 26.93
CA ARG A 16 -25.69 12.92 27.81
C ARG A 16 -24.49 13.71 27.29
N PRO A 17 -23.67 14.32 28.18
CA PRO A 17 -22.42 14.95 27.79
C PRO A 17 -21.47 13.90 27.19
N ILE A 18 -20.66 14.29 26.20
CA ILE A 18 -19.81 13.35 25.43
C ILE A 18 -18.82 12.57 26.31
N GLU A 19 -18.44 13.13 27.45
CA GLU A 19 -17.56 12.52 28.45
C GLU A 19 -18.23 11.30 29.10
N ALA A 20 -19.56 11.33 29.27
CA ALA A 20 -20.34 10.23 29.83
C ALA A 20 -20.61 9.08 28.83
N LEU A 21 -20.22 9.26 27.56
CA LEU A 21 -20.27 8.23 26.52
C LEU A 21 -18.94 7.46 26.38
N GLY A 22 -17.97 7.71 27.27
CA GLY A 22 -16.69 6.99 27.29
C GLY A 22 -15.61 7.55 26.36
N PHE A 23 -15.82 8.73 25.77
CA PHE A 23 -14.83 9.38 24.89
C PHE A 23 -13.70 10.10 25.65
N ALA A 24 -13.81 10.25 26.97
CA ALA A 24 -12.79 10.89 27.81
C ALA A 24 -12.16 9.85 28.75
N SER A 25 -11.15 9.14 28.27
CA SER A 25 -10.15 8.53 29.14
C SER A 25 -8.78 9.08 28.74
N PRO A 26 -8.05 9.77 29.63
CA PRO A 26 -6.67 10.18 29.36
C PRO A 26 -5.78 8.93 29.45
N VAL A 27 -5.71 8.19 28.34
CA VAL A 27 -4.68 7.18 28.15
C VAL A 27 -3.34 7.92 28.08
N PRO A 28 -2.28 7.48 28.80
CA PRO A 28 -0.95 8.08 28.68
C PRO A 28 -0.59 8.12 27.21
N MET A 29 -0.30 9.31 26.69
CA MET A 29 -0.12 9.54 25.26
C MET A 29 0.99 8.64 24.71
N ALA A 30 0.60 7.52 24.09
CA ALA A 30 1.40 6.90 23.06
C ALA A 30 1.52 7.97 21.96
N ARG A 31 2.66 8.66 21.96
CA ARG A 31 2.97 9.66 20.94
C ARG A 31 3.05 8.89 19.63
N VAL A 32 2.04 9.05 18.79
CA VAL A 32 2.19 8.78 17.35
C VAL A 32 3.27 9.76 16.91
N SER A 33 4.51 9.28 16.77
CA SER A 33 5.61 10.12 16.33
C SER A 33 5.31 10.53 14.89
N GLY A 34 5.10 11.82 14.66
CA GLY A 34 5.06 12.38 13.31
C GLY A 34 6.50 12.55 12.85
N ASP A 35 7.13 11.48 12.38
CA ASP A 35 8.52 11.48 11.93
C ASP A 35 8.67 11.81 10.43
N GLY A 36 7.56 11.96 9.70
CA GLY A 36 7.61 12.13 8.24
C GLY A 36 8.07 10.87 7.50
N HIS A 37 8.06 9.72 8.16
CA HIS A 37 8.51 8.43 7.62
C HIS A 37 7.47 7.31 7.78
N GLY A 38 6.43 7.49 8.60
CA GLY A 38 5.16 6.77 8.49
C GLY A 38 4.26 7.44 7.44
N GLY A 39 3.69 6.67 6.50
CA GLY A 39 2.95 7.14 5.32
C GLY A 39 1.71 8.01 5.57
N HIS A 40 1.94 9.21 6.09
CA HIS A 40 1.05 10.36 6.18
C HIS A 40 1.36 11.39 5.10
N ASP A 41 1.94 10.98 3.98
CA ASP A 41 2.00 11.81 2.77
C ASP A 41 1.13 11.14 1.70
N VAL A 42 -0.11 11.61 1.63
CA VAL A 42 -1.00 11.29 0.52
C VAL A 42 -0.46 11.97 -0.73
N ALA A 43 0.25 11.20 -1.56
CA ALA A 43 0.08 11.30 -3.00
C ALA A 43 -0.59 9.99 -3.45
N PRO A 44 -1.89 10.00 -3.80
CA PRO A 44 -2.49 8.85 -4.47
C PRO A 44 -1.73 8.59 -5.78
N SER A 45 -1.70 7.33 -6.24
CA SER A 45 -1.33 7.02 -7.63
C SER A 45 -2.10 7.95 -8.58
N ALA A 46 -1.50 8.37 -9.70
CA ALA A 46 -2.16 9.22 -10.69
C ALA A 46 -3.54 8.67 -11.13
N ASP A 47 -3.69 7.34 -11.07
CA ASP A 47 -4.93 6.60 -11.31
C ASP A 47 -5.76 6.41 -10.02
N GLY A 48 -5.91 7.47 -9.22
CA GLY A 48 -6.61 7.43 -7.93
C GLY A 48 -7.92 6.63 -7.99
N VAL A 49 -8.25 5.94 -6.89
CA VAL A 49 -9.47 5.12 -6.80
C VAL A 49 -10.69 6.01 -7.12
N PRO A 50 -11.50 5.70 -8.16
CA PRO A 50 -12.65 6.50 -8.49
C PRO A 50 -13.62 6.55 -7.31
N ALA A 51 -14.13 7.75 -7.00
CA ALA A 51 -15.11 7.94 -5.95
C ALA A 51 -16.33 7.03 -6.21
N ALA A 52 -16.72 6.26 -5.19
CA ALA A 52 -17.93 5.45 -5.23
C ALA A 52 -19.18 6.35 -5.22
N GLY A 53 -19.49 6.95 -6.36
CA GLY A 53 -20.74 7.67 -6.61
C GLY A 53 -21.85 6.69 -6.95
N GLY A 54 -22.39 6.00 -5.95
CA GLY A 54 -23.53 5.11 -6.12
C GLY A 54 -24.47 5.17 -4.92
N ARG A 55 -25.72 5.60 -5.15
CA ARG A 55 -26.84 5.41 -4.19
C ARG A 55 -26.93 3.92 -3.81
N PRO A 56 -27.46 3.56 -2.63
CA PRO A 56 -27.73 2.18 -2.26
C PRO A 56 -28.87 1.65 -3.14
N GLY A 57 -28.52 1.29 -4.37
CA GLY A 57 -29.33 0.48 -5.26
C GLY A 57 -28.86 -0.95 -5.14
N THR A 58 -29.81 -1.86 -4.98
CA THR A 58 -29.67 -3.30 -5.10
C THR A 58 -29.08 -3.67 -6.48
N ALA A 59 -27.77 -3.46 -6.65
CA ALA A 59 -27.00 -4.08 -7.70
C ALA A 59 -26.82 -5.54 -7.28
N ALA A 60 -27.59 -6.41 -7.92
CA ALA A 60 -27.46 -7.85 -7.83
C ALA A 60 -25.99 -8.26 -7.86
N ALA A 61 -25.66 -9.24 -7.03
CA ALA A 61 -24.35 -9.88 -6.84
C ALA A 61 -23.86 -10.63 -8.09
N ALA A 62 -23.84 -9.98 -9.24
CA ALA A 62 -23.24 -10.49 -10.46
C ALA A 62 -21.79 -9.99 -10.54
N GLY A 63 -20.86 -10.78 -9.99
CA GLY A 63 -19.42 -10.63 -10.29
C GLY A 63 -18.44 -10.65 -9.12
N ARG A 64 -18.86 -10.88 -7.85
CA ARG A 64 -17.90 -11.02 -6.75
C ARG A 64 -17.38 -12.47 -6.72
N GLY A 65 -16.40 -12.75 -7.59
CA GLY A 65 -15.70 -14.03 -7.61
C GLY A 65 -15.01 -14.30 -6.27
N SER A 66 -14.73 -15.58 -6.01
CA SER A 66 -13.89 -15.98 -4.87
C SER A 66 -12.51 -15.30 -4.96
N PHE A 67 -11.98 -14.85 -3.83
CA PHE A 67 -10.60 -14.37 -3.71
C PHE A 67 -9.58 -15.51 -3.66
N SER A 68 -10.04 -16.76 -3.59
CA SER A 68 -9.15 -17.93 -3.57
C SER A 68 -8.26 -17.99 -4.81
N GLY A 69 -7.00 -18.34 -4.59
CA GLY A 69 -6.01 -18.45 -5.66
C GLY A 69 -4.62 -18.01 -5.22
N VAL A 70 -3.73 -17.88 -6.20
CA VAL A 70 -2.36 -17.38 -6.01
C VAL A 70 -2.33 -15.88 -6.32
N TRP A 71 -1.70 -15.14 -5.42
CA TRP A 71 -1.54 -13.69 -5.49
C TRP A 71 -0.07 -13.31 -5.29
N LEU A 72 0.40 -12.28 -5.98
CA LEU A 72 1.65 -11.61 -5.63
C LEU A 72 1.35 -10.53 -4.59
N SER A 73 1.85 -10.73 -3.38
CA SER A 73 1.80 -9.78 -2.28
C SER A 73 3.05 -8.91 -2.29
N ARG A 74 2.88 -7.60 -2.48
CA ARG A 74 3.92 -6.57 -2.32
C ARG A 74 3.59 -5.69 -1.12
N TYR A 75 4.56 -5.43 -0.27
CA TYR A 75 4.45 -4.39 0.76
C TYR A 75 5.77 -3.65 0.91
N GLU A 76 5.70 -2.43 1.41
CA GLU A 76 6.89 -1.63 1.68
C GLU A 76 7.02 -1.34 3.17
N TYR A 77 8.25 -1.31 3.66
CA TYR A 77 8.59 -0.98 5.03
C TYR A 77 9.90 -0.19 5.07
N TYR A 78 9.98 0.75 6.01
CA TYR A 78 11.23 1.46 6.27
C TYR A 78 12.11 0.65 7.21
N SER A 79 13.38 0.49 6.86
CA SER A 79 14.38 -0.17 7.71
C SER A 79 15.22 0.89 8.40
N SER A 80 14.93 1.17 9.68
CA SER A 80 15.66 2.18 10.46
C SER A 80 17.17 1.90 10.54
N SER A 81 17.58 0.63 10.57
CA SER A 81 18.99 0.26 10.58
C SER A 81 19.71 0.39 9.24
N ARG A 82 18.97 0.49 8.13
CA ARG A 82 19.52 0.63 6.77
C ARG A 82 19.16 1.96 6.12
N GLU A 83 18.46 2.82 6.86
CA GLU A 83 17.98 4.14 6.48
C GLU A 83 17.31 4.20 5.10
N ASN A 84 16.58 3.16 4.71
CA ASN A 84 15.93 3.09 3.39
C ASN A 84 14.65 2.25 3.42
N THR A 85 13.74 2.56 2.51
CA THR A 85 12.55 1.76 2.20
C THR A 85 12.96 0.47 1.53
N ARG A 86 12.31 -0.62 1.95
CA ARG A 86 12.48 -1.96 1.42
C ARG A 86 11.14 -2.49 0.96
N THR A 87 11.17 -3.32 -0.08
CA THR A 87 10.01 -4.05 -0.57
C THR A 87 10.08 -5.49 -0.09
N GLY A 88 8.99 -6.01 0.47
CA GLY A 88 8.76 -7.44 0.64
C GLY A 88 7.87 -7.96 -0.48
N LEU A 89 8.26 -9.09 -1.09
CA LEU A 89 7.53 -9.76 -2.15
C LEU A 89 7.27 -11.22 -1.77
N HIS A 90 6.02 -11.65 -1.89
CA HIS A 90 5.62 -13.04 -1.65
C HIS A 90 4.57 -13.47 -2.67
N TYR A 91 4.73 -14.62 -3.31
CA TYR A 91 3.58 -15.38 -3.78
C TYR A 91 2.87 -15.96 -2.56
N VAL A 92 1.60 -15.60 -2.43
CA VAL A 92 0.72 -16.06 -1.36
C VAL A 92 -0.45 -16.82 -1.96
N VAL A 93 -0.93 -17.82 -1.23
CA VAL A 93 -2.19 -18.49 -1.51
C VAL A 93 -3.24 -17.88 -0.59
N ILE A 94 -4.33 -17.43 -1.19
CA ILE A 94 -5.53 -17.03 -0.48
C ILE A 94 -6.51 -18.21 -0.52
N LEU A 95 -7.05 -18.57 0.64
CA LEU A 95 -8.15 -19.52 0.77
C LEU A 95 -9.32 -18.81 1.43
N GLN A 96 -10.44 -18.72 0.73
CA GLN A 96 -11.66 -18.10 1.22
C GLN A 96 -12.70 -19.13 1.67
N HIS A 97 -13.27 -18.92 2.85
CA HIS A 97 -14.45 -19.63 3.34
C HIS A 97 -15.47 -18.63 3.89
N GLY A 98 -16.56 -18.42 3.14
CA GLY A 98 -17.52 -17.35 3.43
C GLY A 98 -16.87 -15.97 3.37
N GLY A 99 -17.05 -15.16 4.41
CA GLY A 99 -16.39 -13.86 4.55
C GLY A 99 -14.96 -13.92 5.09
N ARG A 100 -14.42 -15.09 5.41
CA ARG A 100 -13.07 -15.23 5.99
C ARG A 100 -12.05 -15.66 4.94
N LEU A 101 -10.89 -15.02 4.95
CA LEU A 101 -9.78 -15.32 4.06
C LEU A 101 -8.56 -15.67 4.92
N THR A 102 -7.90 -16.76 4.55
CA THR A 102 -6.61 -17.16 5.11
C THR A 102 -5.56 -16.95 4.04
N VAL A 103 -4.50 -16.21 4.36
CA VAL A 103 -3.40 -15.91 3.43
C VAL A 103 -2.12 -16.54 3.97
N ARG A 104 -1.41 -17.30 3.15
CA ARG A 104 -0.13 -17.92 3.52
C ARG A 104 0.84 -17.81 2.35
N SER A 105 2.08 -17.39 2.61
CA SER A 105 3.15 -17.41 1.59
C SER A 105 3.50 -18.83 1.21
N LEU A 106 3.85 -19.03 -0.07
CA LEU A 106 4.47 -20.27 -0.52
C LEU A 106 5.89 -20.38 0.08
N PRO A 107 6.31 -21.56 0.59
CA PRO A 107 7.60 -21.71 1.27
C PRO A 107 8.83 -21.29 0.44
N GLY A 108 8.80 -21.51 -0.87
CA GLY A 108 9.87 -21.15 -1.80
C GLY A 108 9.79 -19.70 -2.29
N SER A 109 8.78 -18.93 -1.87
CA SER A 109 8.61 -17.55 -2.31
C SER A 109 9.54 -16.55 -1.62
N SER A 110 9.92 -16.81 -0.38
CA SER A 110 10.75 -15.93 0.44
C SER A 110 11.33 -16.75 1.60
N GLY A 111 12.48 -16.33 2.12
CA GLY A 111 13.05 -16.92 3.35
C GLY A 111 12.26 -16.57 4.62
N SER A 112 11.27 -15.68 4.52
CA SER A 112 10.45 -15.24 5.63
C SER A 112 8.99 -15.68 5.45
N PRO A 113 8.45 -16.64 6.23
CA PRO A 113 7.06 -17.01 6.11
C PRO A 113 6.12 -15.86 6.50
N LEU A 114 5.20 -15.52 5.59
CA LEU A 114 4.15 -14.52 5.76
C LEU A 114 2.79 -15.20 5.91
N SER A 115 1.97 -14.68 6.82
CA SER A 115 0.58 -15.07 6.97
C SER A 115 -0.35 -13.92 7.27
N MET A 116 -1.61 -14.05 6.86
CA MET A 116 -2.69 -13.16 7.28
C MET A 116 -3.98 -13.94 7.53
N ASP A 117 -4.83 -13.35 8.35
CA ASP A 117 -6.21 -13.75 8.55
C ASP A 117 -7.07 -12.50 8.36
N LEU A 118 -7.98 -12.52 7.38
CA LEU A 118 -8.77 -11.36 6.95
C LEU A 118 -10.26 -11.68 6.97
N GLU A 119 -11.07 -10.66 7.20
CA GLU A 119 -12.52 -10.67 7.02
C GLU A 119 -12.91 -9.71 5.89
N ALA A 120 -13.81 -10.17 5.03
CA ALA A 120 -14.35 -9.45 3.90
C ALA A 120 -15.73 -8.87 4.23
N ASP A 121 -15.85 -7.55 4.09
CA ASP A 121 -17.13 -6.84 4.08
C ASP A 121 -17.21 -6.00 2.80
N GLY A 122 -18.04 -6.44 1.86
CA GLY A 122 -18.16 -5.80 0.56
C GLY A 122 -16.87 -5.86 -0.25
N ASN A 123 -16.29 -4.70 -0.51
CA ASN A 123 -15.00 -4.52 -1.20
C ASN A 123 -13.86 -4.16 -0.22
N VAL A 124 -14.08 -4.30 1.09
CA VAL A 124 -13.10 -4.04 2.13
C VAL A 124 -12.65 -5.38 2.72
N LEU A 125 -11.34 -5.59 2.82
CA LEU A 125 -10.75 -6.68 3.58
C LEU A 125 -10.01 -6.09 4.78
N THR A 126 -10.29 -6.57 5.98
CA THR A 126 -9.63 -6.11 7.21
C THR A 126 -9.12 -7.32 7.99
N GLY A 127 -7.95 -7.22 8.61
CA GLY A 127 -7.46 -8.31 9.44
C GLY A 127 -6.09 -8.09 10.02
N THR A 128 -5.40 -9.19 10.29
CA THR A 128 -4.07 -9.18 10.89
C THR A 128 -3.06 -9.89 10.00
N TRP A 129 -1.81 -9.46 10.08
CA TRP A 129 -0.68 -10.10 9.41
C TRP A 129 0.40 -10.47 10.41
N SER A 130 1.18 -11.49 10.09
CA SER A 130 2.43 -11.79 10.77
C SER A 130 3.47 -12.33 9.81
N GLU A 131 4.72 -11.94 10.02
CA GLU A 131 5.87 -12.42 9.26
C GLU A 131 6.96 -12.86 10.23
N GLN A 132 7.51 -14.05 10.01
CA GLN A 132 8.71 -14.50 10.69
C GLN A 132 9.87 -14.35 9.73
N THR A 133 10.87 -13.56 10.09
CA THR A 133 12.05 -13.37 9.25
C THR A 133 12.92 -14.62 9.21
N ALA A 134 13.77 -14.75 8.19
CA ALA A 134 14.69 -15.88 8.08
C ALA A 134 15.61 -15.99 9.34
N PRO A 135 15.74 -17.17 9.97
CA PRO A 135 16.59 -17.37 11.15
C PRO A 135 18.07 -17.07 10.91
N ASP A 136 18.56 -17.38 9.71
CA ASP A 136 19.91 -17.10 9.22
C ASP A 136 20.03 -15.71 8.58
N GLY A 137 18.93 -14.96 8.53
CA GLY A 137 18.86 -13.64 7.94
C GLY A 137 19.26 -12.52 8.89
N TYR A 138 19.27 -11.29 8.36
CA TYR A 138 19.64 -10.08 9.11
C TYR A 138 18.80 -9.87 10.38
N TYR A 139 17.52 -10.24 10.34
CA TYR A 139 16.59 -10.09 11.47
C TYR A 139 16.50 -11.35 12.35
N GLN A 140 17.35 -12.36 12.12
CA GLN A 140 17.60 -13.49 13.02
C GLN A 140 16.33 -14.20 13.54
N GLY A 141 15.32 -14.40 12.68
CA GLY A 141 14.10 -15.11 13.09
C GLY A 141 13.07 -14.26 13.85
N ALA A 142 13.25 -12.93 13.91
CA ALA A 142 12.29 -12.02 14.54
C ALA A 142 10.89 -12.16 13.93
N ARG A 143 9.88 -12.06 14.78
CA ARG A 143 8.46 -12.13 14.41
C ARG A 143 7.84 -10.74 14.45
N TYR A 144 7.37 -10.27 13.30
CA TYR A 144 6.61 -9.05 13.15
C TYR A 144 5.13 -9.37 12.96
N HIS A 145 4.26 -8.48 13.43
CA HIS A 145 2.82 -8.61 13.26
C HIS A 145 2.12 -7.27 13.39
N GLY A 146 0.87 -7.22 12.94
CA GLY A 146 0.00 -6.08 13.12
C GLY A 146 -1.31 -6.22 12.37
N ALA A 147 -1.91 -5.08 12.01
CA ALA A 147 -3.19 -5.03 11.30
C ALA A 147 -3.00 -4.60 9.85
N VAL A 148 -3.95 -4.97 9.00
CA VAL A 148 -4.00 -4.60 7.59
C VAL A 148 -5.43 -4.31 7.18
N GLN A 149 -5.61 -3.30 6.34
CA GLN A 149 -6.88 -2.99 5.70
C GLN A 149 -6.64 -2.74 4.21
N LEU A 150 -7.41 -3.45 3.38
CA LEU A 150 -7.30 -3.46 1.92
C LEU A 150 -8.65 -3.11 1.28
N LEU A 151 -8.58 -2.44 0.14
CA LEU A 151 -9.70 -2.23 -0.76
C LEU A 151 -9.51 -3.10 -2.01
N VAL A 152 -10.57 -3.82 -2.36
CA VAL A 152 -10.62 -4.65 -3.57
C VAL A 152 -11.07 -3.77 -4.75
N GLU A 153 -10.31 -3.80 -5.83
CA GLU A 153 -10.71 -3.12 -7.07
C GLU A 153 -11.93 -3.79 -7.74
N PRO A 154 -12.68 -3.08 -8.59
CA PRO A 154 -13.91 -3.62 -9.20
C PRO A 154 -13.72 -4.94 -9.97
N THR A 155 -12.54 -5.18 -10.53
CA THR A 155 -12.22 -6.42 -11.26
C THR A 155 -11.97 -7.61 -10.33
N GLY A 156 -11.76 -7.36 -9.03
CA GLY A 156 -11.34 -8.38 -8.07
C GLY A 156 -9.94 -8.93 -8.32
N ARG A 157 -9.13 -8.32 -9.20
CA ARG A 157 -7.78 -8.81 -9.57
C ARG A 157 -6.63 -8.06 -8.89
N ARG A 158 -6.92 -6.99 -8.17
CA ARG A 158 -5.96 -6.24 -7.37
C ARG A 158 -6.64 -5.75 -6.10
N MET A 159 -5.86 -5.72 -5.05
CA MET A 159 -6.21 -5.15 -3.75
C MET A 159 -5.12 -4.16 -3.39
N ALA A 160 -5.49 -3.05 -2.76
CA ALA A 160 -4.54 -2.05 -2.30
C ALA A 160 -4.96 -1.52 -0.94
N GLY A 161 -4.00 -1.25 -0.07
CA GLY A 161 -4.29 -0.74 1.25
C GLY A 161 -3.04 -0.45 2.05
N LYS A 162 -3.17 -0.49 3.38
CA LYS A 162 -2.07 -0.22 4.30
C LYS A 162 -2.00 -1.27 5.40
N TRP A 163 -0.77 -1.51 5.83
CA TRP A 163 -0.49 -2.22 7.06
C TRP A 163 -0.11 -1.25 8.17
N VAL A 164 -0.29 -1.70 9.40
CA VAL A 164 0.27 -1.12 10.61
C VAL A 164 0.95 -2.24 11.41
N GLY A 165 2.08 -1.96 12.04
CA GLY A 165 2.82 -2.94 12.83
C GLY A 165 3.85 -2.28 13.74
N ILE A 166 4.35 -3.05 14.70
CA ILE A 166 5.32 -2.56 15.69
C ILE A 166 6.74 -2.86 15.20
N GLY A 167 7.58 -1.83 15.14
CA GLY A 167 9.00 -1.94 14.79
C GLY A 167 9.86 -2.41 15.97
N LYS A 168 11.15 -2.64 15.70
CA LYS A 168 12.12 -3.10 16.72
C LYS A 168 12.32 -2.09 17.87
N ASP A 169 12.09 -0.80 17.60
CA ASP A 169 12.30 0.30 18.54
C ASP A 169 10.97 0.72 19.24
N PHE A 170 9.96 -0.16 19.24
CA PHE A 170 8.61 0.08 19.76
C PHE A 170 7.79 1.18 19.06
N ASP A 171 8.27 1.66 17.92
CA ASP A 171 7.52 2.58 17.07
C ASP A 171 6.43 1.86 16.26
N VAL A 172 5.34 2.57 16.00
CA VAL A 172 4.26 2.09 15.13
C VAL A 172 4.57 2.51 13.70
N ASN A 173 4.84 1.53 12.85
CA ASN A 173 5.10 1.72 11.45
C ASN A 173 3.85 1.46 10.61
N THR A 174 3.75 2.13 9.47
CA THR A 174 2.72 1.88 8.46
C THR A 174 3.33 1.89 7.07
N GLY A 175 2.72 1.17 6.14
CA GLY A 175 3.19 1.14 4.75
C GLY A 175 2.13 0.61 3.79
N PRO A 176 2.33 0.80 2.47
CA PRO A 176 1.42 0.25 1.47
C PRO A 176 1.49 -1.28 1.42
N TRP A 177 0.34 -1.91 1.13
CA TRP A 177 0.24 -3.33 0.82
C TRP A 177 -0.62 -3.53 -0.43
N GLU A 178 -0.08 -4.22 -1.42
CA GLU A 178 -0.74 -4.54 -2.68
C GLU A 178 -0.66 -6.04 -3.03
N PRO A 179 -1.76 -6.77 -2.82
CA PRO A 179 -1.97 -8.07 -3.45
C PRO A 179 -2.47 -7.95 -4.90
N VAL A 180 -1.79 -8.64 -5.83
CA VAL A 180 -2.17 -8.73 -7.26
C VAL A 180 -2.42 -10.17 -7.66
N PHE A 181 -3.59 -10.45 -8.22
CA PHE A 181 -4.02 -11.78 -8.61
C PHE A 181 -3.15 -12.37 -9.72
N ARG A 182 -2.73 -13.63 -9.56
CA ARG A 182 -1.90 -14.36 -10.53
C ARG A 182 -2.61 -15.56 -11.13
N ASP A 183 -3.26 -16.36 -10.31
CA ASP A 183 -3.92 -17.59 -10.75
C ASP A 183 -5.11 -17.93 -9.84
N ALA A 184 -6.20 -18.46 -10.40
CA ALA A 184 -7.38 -18.88 -9.62
C ALA A 184 -7.19 -20.26 -8.99
N SER A 185 -6.32 -21.08 -9.57
CA SER A 185 -6.11 -22.46 -9.18
C SER A 185 -5.23 -22.55 -7.93
N THR A 186 -5.68 -23.36 -6.98
CA THR A 186 -4.89 -23.78 -5.82
C THR A 186 -4.45 -25.24 -5.95
N ALA A 187 -4.52 -25.81 -7.16
CA ALA A 187 -4.05 -27.16 -7.42
C ALA A 187 -2.54 -27.25 -7.25
N LYS A 188 -2.05 -28.43 -6.83
CA LYS A 188 -0.64 -28.68 -6.57
C LYS A 188 0.29 -28.19 -7.69
N ALA A 189 -0.03 -28.50 -8.94
CA ALA A 189 0.78 -28.07 -10.09
C ALA A 189 0.89 -26.54 -10.22
N THR A 190 -0.18 -25.80 -9.92
CA THR A 190 -0.15 -24.33 -9.89
C THR A 190 0.71 -23.84 -8.73
N LEU A 191 0.53 -24.41 -7.53
CA LEU A 191 1.32 -24.01 -6.36
C LEU A 191 2.82 -24.24 -6.57
N ASP A 192 3.19 -25.40 -7.13
CA ASP A 192 4.57 -25.74 -7.45
C ASP A 192 5.19 -24.75 -8.45
N ALA A 193 4.43 -24.26 -9.44
CA ALA A 193 4.89 -23.27 -10.42
C ALA A 193 5.18 -21.88 -9.82
N TYR A 194 4.49 -21.52 -8.73
CA TYR A 194 4.70 -20.27 -7.99
C TYR A 194 5.56 -20.45 -6.73
N ASN A 195 6.02 -21.66 -6.42
CA ASN A 195 6.86 -21.94 -5.25
C ASN A 195 8.33 -21.55 -5.50
N ARG A 196 8.54 -20.28 -5.85
CA ARG A 196 9.82 -19.66 -6.21
C ARG A 196 9.80 -18.18 -5.84
N PRO A 197 10.96 -17.52 -5.67
CA PRO A 197 10.99 -16.09 -5.43
C PRO A 197 10.29 -15.30 -6.55
N PRO A 198 9.44 -14.31 -6.22
CA PRO A 198 8.87 -13.41 -7.23
C PRO A 198 9.95 -12.63 -7.95
N GLU A 199 9.78 -12.46 -9.26
CA GLU A 199 10.57 -11.49 -10.03
C GLU A 199 10.16 -10.08 -9.58
N GLU A 200 11.13 -9.26 -9.18
CA GLU A 200 10.90 -7.83 -8.98
C GLU A 200 10.45 -7.24 -10.31
N GLN A 201 9.18 -6.84 -10.42
CA GLN A 201 8.75 -6.09 -11.59
C GLN A 201 9.46 -4.73 -11.56
N PRO A 202 10.29 -4.39 -12.57
CA PRO A 202 10.84 -3.06 -12.64
C PRO A 202 9.67 -2.07 -12.70
N GLU A 203 9.72 -1.10 -11.80
CA GLU A 203 8.84 0.06 -11.80
C GLU A 203 8.79 0.61 -13.23
N GLN A 204 7.58 0.67 -13.82
CA GLN A 204 7.43 1.26 -15.14
C GLN A 204 7.88 2.72 -15.03
N ALA A 205 9.11 3.00 -15.46
CA ALA A 205 9.63 4.33 -15.60
C ALA A 205 8.67 5.10 -16.52
N GLY A 206 7.86 5.96 -15.90
CA GLY A 206 6.93 6.83 -16.60
C GLY A 206 7.69 7.55 -17.71
N GLY A 207 7.31 7.25 -18.95
CA GLY A 207 7.88 7.85 -20.13
C GLY A 207 7.68 9.36 -20.09
N ALA A 208 8.74 10.10 -19.77
CA ALA A 208 8.88 11.47 -20.19
C ALA A 208 9.03 11.47 -21.72
N ALA A 209 7.89 11.43 -22.41
CA ALA A 209 7.83 11.75 -23.82
C ALA A 209 8.26 13.21 -23.99
N ALA A 210 9.49 13.40 -24.43
CA ALA A 210 9.95 14.67 -24.95
C ALA A 210 9.08 15.06 -26.15
N VAL A 211 8.14 15.98 -25.92
CA VAL A 211 7.44 16.69 -26.99
C VAL A 211 8.44 17.65 -27.62
N ASN A 212 9.22 17.15 -28.58
CA ASN A 212 9.91 18.00 -29.55
C ASN A 212 8.90 18.42 -30.62
N GLY A 213 8.12 19.46 -30.29
CA GLY A 213 7.32 20.20 -31.26
C GLY A 213 8.22 21.01 -32.17
N ALA A 214 8.40 20.52 -33.40
CA ALA A 214 9.01 21.26 -34.49
C ALA A 214 8.12 22.48 -34.87
N GLY A 215 8.55 23.68 -34.48
CA GLY A 215 8.01 24.95 -34.97
C GLY A 215 9.05 25.65 -35.85
N ARG A 216 8.95 25.47 -37.17
CA ARG A 216 9.68 26.29 -38.15
C ARG A 216 9.03 27.69 -38.19
N GLY A 217 9.83 28.74 -38.03
CA GLY A 217 9.37 30.12 -38.19
C GLY A 217 10.54 31.11 -38.16
N CYS A 218 11.09 31.41 -39.33
CA CYS A 218 12.09 32.46 -39.55
C CYS A 218 11.59 33.84 -39.13
N ARG A 219 12.41 34.64 -38.41
CA ARG A 219 13.15 35.79 -38.98
C ARG A 219 14.02 36.51 -37.90
N PRO A 220 15.12 37.17 -38.31
CA PRO A 220 16.13 37.71 -37.41
C PRO A 220 15.93 39.20 -37.11
N CYS A 221 16.17 39.61 -35.86
CA CYS A 221 16.37 41.01 -35.49
C CYS A 221 17.81 41.23 -35.00
N ARG A 222 18.56 41.95 -35.83
CA ARG A 222 19.83 42.63 -35.55
C ARG A 222 19.75 43.51 -34.31
N TRP A 223 20.82 43.54 -33.52
CA TRP A 223 21.49 44.74 -32.98
C TRP A 223 22.81 44.27 -32.30
N ARG A 224 23.96 44.31 -33.00
CA ARG A 224 25.01 45.36 -33.01
C ARG A 224 25.73 45.61 -31.67
N GLY A 225 27.04 45.30 -31.68
CA GLY A 225 28.11 45.89 -30.87
C GLY A 225 28.84 44.86 -30.01
N GLY A 226 30.14 44.57 -30.13
CA GLY A 226 31.21 45.04 -31.01
C GLY A 226 32.57 44.74 -30.36
N CYS A 227 33.53 44.22 -31.15
CA CYS A 227 35.01 44.22 -30.95
C CYS A 227 35.60 43.55 -29.68
N ARG A 228 36.77 42.89 -29.67
CA ARG A 228 37.89 42.67 -30.62
C ARG A 228 38.79 41.56 -30.02
N ARG A 229 39.47 40.80 -30.90
CA ARG A 229 40.85 40.21 -30.87
C ARG A 229 41.45 39.79 -29.50
N GLY A 230 42.10 38.65 -29.32
CA GLY A 230 42.72 37.69 -30.23
C GLY A 230 43.86 36.97 -29.47
N GLY A 231 44.43 35.89 -30.03
CA GLY A 231 45.76 35.40 -29.64
C GLY A 231 45.85 33.94 -29.21
N ARG A 232 46.46 33.13 -30.10
CA ARG A 232 47.02 31.79 -29.83
C ARG A 232 48.35 31.89 -29.04
N ARG A 233 48.77 30.71 -28.56
CA ARG A 233 50.10 30.23 -28.09
C ARG A 233 50.15 30.13 -26.56
N ARG A 234 50.58 29.03 -25.94
CA ARG A 234 51.42 27.91 -26.39
C ARG A 234 50.82 26.57 -25.96
#